data_AF-A0A068VMV6-F1
#
_entry.id   AF-A0A068VMV6-F1
#
_cell.length_a   1.000
_cell.length_b   1.000
_cell.length_c   1.000
_cell.angle_alpha   90.00
_cell.angle_beta   90.00
_cell.angle_gamma   90.00
#
_symmetry.space_group_name_H-M   'P 1'
#
loop_
_entity.id
_entity.type
_entity.pdbx_description
1 polymer ?
#
loop_
_entity_poly.entity_id
_entity_poly.type
_entity_poly.pdbx_seq_one_letter_code
_entity_poly.pdbx_strand_id
1 'polypeptide(L)'
;MTEETCLDGSTVNYQNTSLKASGNQENPDNGRKEKEMADKVPFYKLFSFADPADYVLMVVGTVAATGAGICLFLTTGTLGEMLNSFGETLDRKQVVHEVSKVYILSTPVSSKYVYLALGFGVASFSQVACWTVTGQRQAARIRSLYLQSLFTQEIAFFDKETSTGDIIERISVDTFTIQDAIGEKVGRFIQLSASVVGGFASAFNKGWLLSLVLLSSIPPLILTSSVTIIQPAKQASRGQAAYSVAATV
;
A
#
# COMPACT_ATOMS: atom_id res chain seq x y z
N MET A 1 20.88 44.44 -0.97
CA MET A 1 20.95 44.88 -2.37
C MET A 1 21.32 43.66 -3.18
N THR A 2 20.44 42.96 -3.88
CA THR A 2 19.04 43.09 -4.32
C THR A 2 18.75 41.69 -4.91
N GLU A 3 17.68 40.98 -4.53
CA GLU A 3 16.42 40.83 -5.31
C GLU A 3 16.66 40.35 -6.75
N GLU A 4 15.93 39.44 -7.40
CA GLU A 4 14.78 38.52 -7.20
C GLU A 4 14.74 37.73 -8.54
N THR A 5 14.29 36.48 -8.65
CA THR A 5 12.93 36.06 -9.09
C THR A 5 13.07 34.58 -9.54
N CYS A 6 12.39 33.61 -8.92
CA CYS A 6 10.99 33.16 -9.09
C CYS A 6 10.72 32.28 -10.32
N LEU A 7 10.21 31.05 -10.05
CA LEU A 7 9.05 30.34 -10.65
C LEU A 7 9.10 28.87 -10.14
N ASP A 8 8.28 28.49 -9.15
CA ASP A 8 6.90 27.94 -9.26
C ASP A 8 6.90 26.49 -9.83
N GLY A 9 6.26 25.45 -9.27
CA GLY A 9 5.30 25.29 -8.19
C GLY A 9 4.88 23.80 -8.15
N SER A 10 4.16 23.39 -7.10
CA SER A 10 3.50 22.08 -6.89
C SER A 10 4.31 20.94 -6.24
N THR A 11 4.80 21.16 -5.01
CA THR A 11 5.00 20.04 -4.06
C THR A 11 3.77 19.94 -3.14
N VAL A 12 3.04 18.84 -3.28
CA VAL A 12 1.85 18.51 -2.49
C VAL A 12 2.20 18.50 -1.01
N ASN A 13 1.56 19.41 -0.26
CA ASN A 13 1.89 19.74 1.11
C ASN A 13 1.13 18.80 2.07
N TYR A 14 1.76 17.69 2.46
CA TYR A 14 1.27 16.76 3.48
C TYR A 14 1.42 17.28 4.93
N GLN A 15 1.86 18.53 5.11
CA GLN A 15 2.35 19.04 6.41
C GLN A 15 1.24 19.56 7.34
N ASN A 16 0.00 19.72 6.86
CA ASN A 16 -1.08 20.34 7.65
C ASN A 16 -1.90 19.37 8.51
N THR A 17 -1.74 18.04 8.38
CA THR A 17 -2.55 17.07 9.17
C THR A 17 -1.93 16.73 10.54
N SER A 18 -0.62 16.95 10.75
CA SER A 18 0.09 16.55 11.97
C SER A 18 0.10 17.60 13.09
N LEU A 19 -0.43 18.81 12.86
CA LEU A 19 -0.32 19.96 13.79
C LEU A 19 -1.38 20.04 14.90
N LYS A 20 -2.27 19.05 15.07
CA LYS A 20 -3.32 19.09 16.13
C LYS A 20 -3.07 18.22 17.37
N ALA A 21 -1.87 17.71 17.57
CA ALA A 21 -1.57 16.82 18.69
C ALA A 21 -0.39 17.31 19.56
N SER A 22 -0.52 18.45 20.24
CA SER A 22 0.04 18.65 21.59
C SER A 22 -0.29 20.04 22.16
N GLY A 23 -1.39 20.13 22.91
CA GLY A 23 -1.68 21.24 23.82
C GLY A 23 -2.56 20.72 24.95
N ASN A 24 -1.95 20.32 26.06
CA ASN A 24 -2.64 19.86 27.25
C ASN A 24 -2.99 21.09 28.12
N GLN A 25 -4.08 21.78 27.77
CA GLN A 25 -4.90 22.50 28.74
C GLN A 25 -6.04 21.56 29.12
N GLU A 26 -6.32 21.44 30.42
CA GLU A 26 -7.55 20.80 30.93
C GLU A 26 -8.76 21.51 30.30
N ASN A 27 -9.31 20.93 29.24
CA ASN A 27 -10.34 21.50 28.36
C ASN A 27 -11.46 20.44 28.25
N PRO A 28 -12.77 20.80 28.12
CA PRO A 28 -13.89 19.86 28.07
C PRO A 28 -13.97 19.09 26.72
N ASP A 29 -12.82 18.82 26.13
CA ASP A 29 -12.55 18.18 24.84
C ASP A 29 -12.41 16.66 24.95
N ASN A 30 -12.25 16.11 26.16
CA ASN A 30 -12.22 14.65 26.35
C ASN A 30 -13.54 13.99 25.93
N GLY A 31 -14.67 14.69 26.13
CA GLY A 31 -15.98 14.26 25.61
C GLY A 31 -16.20 14.47 24.10
N ARG A 32 -15.32 15.19 23.40
CA ARG A 32 -15.37 15.38 21.93
C ARG A 32 -14.47 14.41 21.19
N LYS A 33 -13.27 14.12 21.71
CA LYS A 33 -12.37 13.08 21.16
C LYS A 33 -12.97 11.68 21.25
N GLU A 34 -13.73 11.40 22.32
CA GLU A 34 -14.49 10.15 22.46
C GLU A 34 -15.70 10.09 21.49
N LYS A 35 -16.26 11.25 21.09
CA LYS A 35 -17.34 11.34 20.08
C LYS A 35 -16.84 11.27 18.63
N GLU A 36 -15.65 11.79 18.32
CA GLU A 36 -15.04 11.66 16.98
C GLU A 36 -14.48 10.25 16.71
N MET A 37 -14.06 9.52 17.76
CA MET A 37 -13.73 8.09 17.64
C MET A 37 -14.96 7.20 17.42
N ALA A 38 -16.17 7.68 17.73
CA ALA A 38 -17.41 6.90 17.66
C ALA A 38 -18.02 6.80 16.25
N ASP A 39 -17.60 7.63 15.29
CA ASP A 39 -18.15 7.60 13.93
C ASP A 39 -17.10 7.26 12.88
N LYS A 40 -16.30 6.21 13.15
CA LYS A 40 -15.50 5.57 12.10
C LYS A 40 -16.47 4.86 11.16
N VAL A 41 -16.75 5.49 10.02
CA VAL A 41 -17.51 4.86 8.96
C VAL A 41 -16.77 3.57 8.57
N PRO A 42 -17.45 2.41 8.63
CA PRO A 42 -16.79 1.15 8.34
C PRO A 42 -16.29 1.11 6.89
N PHE A 43 -15.08 0.59 6.67
CA PHE A 43 -14.44 0.51 5.34
C PHE A 43 -15.29 -0.15 4.26
N TYR A 44 -16.18 -1.09 4.63
CA TYR A 44 -17.08 -1.73 3.68
C TYR A 44 -18.15 -0.78 3.11
N LYS A 45 -18.58 0.24 3.87
CA LYS A 45 -19.52 1.26 3.38
C LYS A 45 -18.89 2.13 2.29
N LEU A 46 -17.56 2.22 2.26
CA LEU A 46 -16.85 2.95 1.21
C LEU A 46 -17.01 2.29 -0.17
N PHE A 47 -17.21 0.96 -0.21
CA PHE A 47 -17.52 0.21 -1.42
C PHE A 47 -19.02 0.18 -1.76
N SER A 48 -19.89 0.81 -0.96
CA SER A 48 -21.33 0.80 -1.20
C SER A 48 -21.75 1.55 -2.46
N PHE A 49 -20.88 2.39 -3.02
CA PHE A 49 -21.11 3.14 -4.26
C PHE A 49 -20.63 2.39 -5.53
N ALA A 50 -20.12 1.15 -5.35
CA ALA A 50 -19.62 0.27 -6.40
C ALA A 50 -20.69 -0.10 -7.43
N ASP A 51 -20.41 0.18 -8.72
CA ASP A 51 -21.24 -0.31 -9.83
C ASP A 51 -21.02 -1.83 -10.05
N PRO A 52 -21.96 -2.55 -10.68
CA PRO A 52 -21.78 -3.98 -10.98
C PRO A 52 -20.55 -4.25 -11.88
N ALA A 53 -20.17 -3.30 -12.74
CA ALA A 53 -18.94 -3.39 -13.52
C ALA A 53 -17.67 -3.26 -12.65
N ASP A 54 -17.73 -2.45 -11.58
CA ASP A 54 -16.62 -2.28 -10.64
C ASP A 54 -16.43 -3.55 -9.80
N TYR A 55 -17.52 -4.25 -9.46
CA TYR A 55 -17.44 -5.57 -8.83
C TYR A 55 -16.67 -6.59 -9.68
N VAL A 56 -16.91 -6.63 -11.00
CA VAL A 56 -16.17 -7.52 -11.90
C VAL A 56 -14.69 -7.15 -11.94
N LEU A 57 -14.36 -5.85 -12.05
CA LEU A 57 -12.97 -5.38 -12.03
C LEU A 57 -12.27 -5.70 -10.70
N MET A 58 -12.97 -5.58 -9.56
CA MET A 58 -12.44 -5.94 -8.24
C MET A 58 -12.12 -7.44 -8.16
N VAL A 59 -13.02 -8.32 -8.63
CA VAL A 59 -12.79 -9.77 -8.62
C VAL A 59 -11.62 -10.15 -9.52
N VAL A 60 -11.54 -9.59 -10.73
CA VAL A 60 -10.40 -9.83 -11.63
C VAL A 60 -9.10 -9.31 -11.01
N GLY A 61 -9.14 -8.13 -10.39
CA GLY A 61 -8.02 -7.51 -9.71
C GLY A 61 -7.52 -8.30 -8.50
N THR A 62 -8.40 -8.94 -7.72
CA THR A 62 -7.99 -9.78 -6.57
C THR A 62 -7.36 -11.09 -7.00
N VAL A 63 -7.91 -11.74 -8.04
CA VAL A 63 -7.33 -12.96 -8.61
C VAL A 63 -5.94 -12.67 -9.19
N ALA A 64 -5.81 -11.58 -9.94
CA ALA A 64 -4.52 -11.12 -10.48
C ALA A 64 -3.52 -10.76 -9.36
N ALA A 65 -3.97 -10.08 -8.30
CA ALA A 65 -3.14 -9.74 -7.13
C ALA A 65 -2.59 -10.97 -6.41
N THR A 66 -3.45 -11.99 -6.23
CA THR A 66 -3.07 -13.24 -5.57
C THR A 66 -2.05 -14.00 -6.42
N GLY A 67 -2.29 -14.08 -7.73
CA GLY A 67 -1.35 -14.69 -8.67
C GLY A 67 0.01 -14.00 -8.67
N ALA A 68 0.03 -12.66 -8.70
CA ALA A 68 1.26 -11.88 -8.63
C ALA A 68 2.00 -12.08 -7.28
N GLY A 69 1.26 -12.13 -6.17
CA GLY A 69 1.84 -12.35 -4.84
C GLY A 69 2.50 -13.72 -4.67
N ILE A 70 1.86 -14.79 -5.16
CA ILE A 70 2.38 -16.16 -5.10
C ILE A 70 3.52 -16.37 -6.10
N CYS A 71 3.46 -15.70 -7.26
CA CYS A 71 4.47 -15.84 -8.31
C CYS A 71 5.89 -15.55 -7.81
N LEU A 72 6.06 -14.58 -6.91
CA LEU A 72 7.37 -14.24 -6.34
C LEU A 72 8.03 -15.45 -5.65
N PHE A 73 7.26 -16.25 -4.91
CA PHE A 73 7.77 -17.44 -4.22
C PHE A 73 8.04 -18.60 -5.17
N LEU A 74 7.20 -18.76 -6.20
CA LEU A 74 7.44 -19.75 -7.25
C LEU A 74 8.74 -19.47 -8.01
N THR A 75 9.01 -18.19 -8.32
CA THR A 75 10.27 -17.76 -8.95
C THR A 75 11.48 -18.11 -8.08
N THR A 76 11.45 -17.79 -6.78
CA THR A 76 12.52 -18.19 -5.83
C THR A 76 12.66 -19.71 -5.73
N GLY A 77 11.55 -20.45 -5.82
CA GLY A 77 11.50 -21.90 -5.87
C GLY A 77 12.34 -22.47 -7.02
N THR A 78 12.06 -22.01 -8.24
CA THR A 78 12.75 -22.43 -9.49
C THR A 78 14.21 -22.00 -9.53
N LEU A 79 14.53 -20.83 -8.98
CA LEU A 79 15.93 -20.38 -8.85
C LEU A 79 16.72 -21.35 -7.95
N GLY A 80 16.11 -21.87 -6.89
CA GLY A 80 16.75 -22.87 -6.02
C GLY A 80 17.13 -24.16 -6.77
N GLU A 81 16.29 -24.61 -7.71
CA GLU A 81 16.59 -25.79 -8.55
C GLU A 81 17.73 -25.51 -9.53
N MET A 82 17.75 -24.30 -10.12
CA MET A 82 18.86 -23.87 -10.97
C MET A 82 20.18 -23.82 -10.19
N LEU A 83 20.18 -23.26 -8.99
CA LEU A 83 21.34 -23.20 -8.11
C LEU A 83 21.85 -24.60 -7.73
N ASN A 84 20.94 -25.54 -7.45
CA ASN A 84 21.30 -26.92 -7.18
C ASN A 84 21.96 -27.59 -8.40
N SER A 85 21.45 -27.33 -9.60
CA SER A 85 22.06 -27.84 -10.85
C SER A 85 23.48 -27.31 -11.07
N PHE A 86 23.76 -26.05 -10.73
CA PHE A 86 25.11 -25.51 -10.80
C PHE A 86 26.05 -26.14 -9.76
N GLY A 87 25.56 -26.39 -8.55
CA GLY A 87 26.32 -27.07 -7.49
C GLY A 87 26.74 -28.49 -7.88
N GLU A 88 25.86 -29.25 -8.54
CA GLU A 88 26.13 -30.63 -8.94
C GLU A 88 27.10 -30.73 -10.14
N THR A 89 27.18 -29.69 -10.98
CA THR A 89 28.11 -29.65 -12.13
C THR A 89 29.59 -29.44 -11.74
N LEU A 90 29.90 -29.08 -10.50
CA LEU A 90 31.27 -28.86 -10.03
C LEU A 90 32.04 -30.16 -9.72
N ASP A 91 31.36 -31.29 -9.50
CA ASP A 91 31.97 -32.52 -8.96
C ASP A 91 32.09 -33.70 -9.95
N ARG A 92 31.70 -33.54 -11.23
CA ARG A 92 31.53 -34.70 -12.12
C ARG A 92 32.27 -34.58 -13.44
N LYS A 93 33.50 -35.11 -13.55
CA LYS A 93 34.18 -35.38 -14.85
C LYS A 93 33.44 -36.38 -15.78
N GLN A 94 32.14 -36.59 -15.57
CA GLN A 94 31.28 -37.52 -16.28
C GLN A 94 29.94 -36.84 -16.66
N VAL A 95 29.96 -35.54 -16.96
CA VAL A 95 28.72 -34.80 -17.28
C VAL A 95 28.23 -35.03 -18.72
N VAL A 96 29.05 -35.41 -19.69
CA VAL A 96 28.62 -35.38 -21.12
C VAL A 96 27.52 -36.38 -21.51
N HIS A 97 27.33 -37.48 -20.77
CA HIS A 97 26.29 -38.48 -21.09
C HIS A 97 25.00 -38.30 -20.27
N GLU A 98 25.08 -37.75 -19.06
CA GLU A 98 23.89 -37.32 -18.29
C GLU A 98 23.38 -35.95 -18.75
N VAL A 99 24.24 -35.07 -19.27
CA VAL A 99 23.81 -33.78 -19.83
C VAL A 99 22.87 -33.99 -21.00
N SER A 100 22.94 -35.05 -21.80
CA SER A 100 21.92 -35.29 -22.85
C SER A 100 20.52 -35.55 -22.27
N LYS A 101 20.44 -36.24 -21.12
CA LYS A 101 19.17 -36.52 -20.43
C LYS A 101 18.69 -35.33 -19.59
N VAL A 102 19.62 -34.62 -18.97
CA VAL A 102 19.40 -33.36 -18.26
C VAL A 102 19.11 -32.21 -19.22
N TYR A 103 19.57 -32.22 -20.47
CA TYR A 103 19.26 -31.21 -21.50
C TYR A 103 17.80 -31.31 -21.97
N ILE A 104 17.24 -32.52 -21.99
CA ILE A 104 15.80 -32.75 -22.19
C ILE A 104 14.97 -32.33 -20.96
N LEU A 105 15.56 -32.38 -19.74
CA LEU A 105 14.91 -31.97 -18.49
C LEU A 105 15.15 -30.48 -18.12
N SER A 106 16.17 -29.82 -18.68
CA SER A 106 16.57 -28.43 -18.39
C SER A 106 16.02 -27.42 -19.40
N THR A 107 15.64 -27.87 -20.60
CA THR A 107 14.85 -27.07 -21.54
C THR A 107 13.53 -26.57 -20.94
N PRO A 108 12.72 -27.36 -20.20
CA PRO A 108 11.48 -26.85 -19.64
C PRO A 108 11.66 -25.84 -18.51
N VAL A 109 12.74 -25.83 -17.71
CA VAL A 109 12.89 -24.84 -16.61
C VAL A 109 13.17 -23.43 -17.14
N SER A 110 14.00 -23.30 -18.18
CA SER A 110 14.23 -22.00 -18.82
C SER A 110 12.98 -21.49 -19.54
N SER A 111 12.28 -22.36 -20.29
CA SER A 111 11.01 -21.99 -20.93
C SER A 111 9.93 -21.63 -19.90
N LYS A 112 9.77 -22.41 -18.83
CA LYS A 112 8.80 -22.12 -17.75
C LYS A 112 9.10 -20.79 -17.06
N TYR A 113 10.37 -20.45 -16.84
CA TYR A 113 10.75 -19.17 -16.24
C TYR A 113 10.32 -17.97 -17.10
N VAL A 114 10.51 -18.05 -18.43
CA VAL A 114 10.07 -17.00 -19.36
C VAL A 114 8.55 -16.88 -19.40
N TYR A 115 7.81 -17.99 -19.48
CA TYR A 115 6.34 -17.95 -19.44
C TYR A 115 5.80 -17.43 -18.10
N LEU A 116 6.44 -17.78 -16.98
CA LEU A 116 6.08 -17.31 -15.65
C LEU A 116 6.36 -15.82 -15.49
N ALA A 117 7.49 -15.32 -15.99
CA ALA A 117 7.83 -13.90 -15.98
C ALA A 117 6.85 -13.07 -16.83
N LEU A 118 6.47 -13.58 -18.02
CA LEU A 118 5.46 -12.93 -18.86
C LEU A 118 4.09 -12.93 -18.18
N GLY A 119 3.68 -14.07 -17.61
CA GLY A 119 2.44 -14.18 -16.83
C GLY A 119 2.41 -13.24 -15.63
N PHE A 120 3.52 -13.08 -14.92
CA PHE A 120 3.67 -12.15 -13.81
C PHE A 120 3.54 -10.69 -14.26
N GLY A 121 4.19 -10.32 -15.37
CA GLY A 121 4.11 -8.98 -15.93
C GLY A 121 2.67 -8.60 -16.31
N VAL A 122 1.98 -9.51 -17.01
CA VAL A 122 0.57 -9.31 -17.38
C VAL A 122 -0.33 -9.25 -16.15
N ALA A 123 -0.18 -10.19 -15.20
CA ALA A 123 -0.99 -10.22 -13.98
C ALA A 123 -0.79 -8.97 -13.12
N SER A 124 0.45 -8.51 -12.94
CA SER A 124 0.77 -7.31 -12.16
C SER A 124 0.22 -6.05 -12.83
N PHE A 125 0.35 -5.95 -14.16
CA PHE A 125 -0.20 -4.83 -14.91
C PHE A 125 -1.73 -4.82 -14.83
N SER A 126 -2.39 -5.95 -15.06
CA SER A 126 -3.85 -6.08 -14.95
C SER A 126 -4.34 -5.78 -13.53
N GLN A 127 -3.64 -6.24 -12.50
CA GLN A 127 -3.98 -5.92 -11.11
C GLN A 127 -3.99 -4.40 -10.88
N VAL A 128 -2.87 -3.72 -11.17
CA VAL A 128 -2.74 -2.27 -10.92
C VAL A 128 -3.75 -1.50 -11.77
N ALA A 129 -3.92 -1.86 -13.03
CA ALA A 129 -4.89 -1.22 -13.91
C ALA A 129 -6.33 -1.38 -13.40
N CYS A 130 -6.76 -2.59 -13.05
CA CYS A 130 -8.12 -2.85 -12.56
C CYS A 130 -8.42 -2.08 -11.26
N TRP A 131 -7.50 -2.07 -10.30
CA TRP A 131 -7.67 -1.37 -9.03
C TRP A 131 -7.65 0.15 -9.18
N THR A 132 -6.73 0.69 -9.98
CA THR A 132 -6.67 2.14 -10.25
C THR A 132 -7.92 2.62 -10.97
N VAL A 133 -8.37 1.93 -12.01
CA VAL A 133 -9.59 2.29 -12.76
C VAL A 133 -10.83 2.26 -11.86
N THR A 134 -10.96 1.22 -11.03
CA THR A 134 -12.05 1.12 -10.06
C THR A 134 -12.05 2.28 -9.06
N GLY A 135 -10.87 2.62 -8.52
CA GLY A 135 -10.70 3.76 -7.62
C GLY A 135 -11.11 5.09 -8.26
N GLN A 136 -10.68 5.35 -9.50
CA GLN A 136 -11.06 6.57 -10.22
C GLN A 136 -12.58 6.69 -10.42
N ARG A 137 -13.23 5.61 -10.85
CA ARG A 137 -14.68 5.61 -11.11
C ARG A 137 -15.48 5.88 -9.84
N GLN A 138 -15.11 5.22 -8.75
CA GLN A 138 -15.74 5.39 -7.45
C GLN A 138 -15.54 6.79 -6.89
N ALA A 139 -14.31 7.31 -6.95
CA ALA A 139 -14.00 8.66 -6.50
C ALA A 139 -14.76 9.73 -7.30
N ALA A 140 -14.83 9.60 -8.62
CA ALA A 140 -15.58 10.53 -9.47
C ALA A 140 -17.08 10.57 -9.12
N ARG A 141 -17.67 9.41 -8.79
CA ARG A 141 -19.06 9.31 -8.37
C ARG A 141 -19.31 9.91 -6.99
N ILE A 142 -18.43 9.65 -6.03
CA ILE A 142 -18.51 10.24 -4.70
C ILE A 142 -18.42 11.77 -4.82
N ARG A 143 -17.50 12.28 -5.65
CA ARG A 143 -17.35 13.72 -5.90
C ARG A 143 -18.63 14.34 -6.47
N SER A 144 -19.27 13.69 -7.44
CA SER A 144 -20.50 14.23 -8.05
C SER A 144 -21.68 14.24 -7.08
N LEU A 145 -21.88 13.16 -6.30
CA LEU A 145 -22.91 13.09 -5.26
C LEU A 145 -22.67 14.10 -4.13
N TYR A 146 -21.41 14.29 -3.74
CA TYR A 146 -21.03 15.27 -2.73
C TYR A 146 -21.35 16.69 -3.20
N LEU A 147 -20.93 17.05 -4.43
CA LEU A 147 -21.23 18.36 -5.01
C LEU A 147 -22.73 18.60 -5.16
N GLN A 148 -23.49 17.58 -5.58
CA GLN A 148 -24.95 17.68 -5.66
C GLN A 148 -25.58 17.97 -4.30
N SER A 149 -25.14 17.26 -3.25
CA SER A 149 -25.63 17.46 -1.88
C SER A 149 -25.26 18.84 -1.34
N LEU A 150 -24.04 19.32 -1.67
CA LEU A 150 -23.57 20.65 -1.30
C LEU A 150 -24.43 21.77 -1.91
N PHE A 151 -24.84 21.64 -3.17
CA PHE A 151 -25.71 22.65 -3.82
C PHE A 151 -27.14 22.67 -3.26
N THR A 152 -27.60 21.60 -2.62
CA THR A 152 -28.93 21.56 -1.98
C THR A 152 -28.93 22.06 -0.53
N GLN A 153 -27.77 22.45 0.00
CA GLN A 153 -27.62 22.88 1.40
C GLN A 153 -27.99 24.37 1.59
N GLU A 154 -28.56 24.72 2.74
CA GLU A 154 -28.98 26.10 3.04
C GLU A 154 -27.82 27.08 3.14
N ILE A 155 -28.04 28.35 2.75
CA ILE A 155 -27.04 29.44 2.78
C ILE A 155 -26.46 29.64 4.20
N ALA A 156 -27.25 29.38 5.25
CA ALA A 156 -26.81 29.47 6.64
C ALA A 156 -25.67 28.49 7.00
N PHE A 157 -25.50 27.39 6.25
CA PHE A 157 -24.37 26.47 6.41
C PHE A 157 -23.07 27.08 5.88
N PHE A 158 -23.14 27.76 4.73
CA PHE A 158 -22.00 28.44 4.10
C PHE A 158 -21.54 29.68 4.86
N ASP A 159 -22.41 30.29 5.68
CA ASP A 159 -22.07 31.43 6.54
C ASP A 159 -21.36 30.99 7.84
N LYS A 160 -21.60 29.75 8.31
CA LYS A 160 -20.95 29.17 9.49
C LYS A 160 -19.57 28.60 9.21
N GLU A 161 -19.39 27.92 8.07
CA GLU A 161 -18.10 27.41 7.60
C GLU A 161 -17.41 28.54 6.82
N THR A 162 -16.62 29.37 7.50
CA THR A 162 -15.89 30.48 6.86
C THR A 162 -15.02 29.96 5.71
N SER A 163 -15.02 30.69 4.58
CA SER A 163 -14.35 30.39 3.30
C SER A 163 -14.95 29.22 2.50
N THR A 164 -15.76 29.55 1.47
CA THR A 164 -16.20 28.62 0.42
C THR A 164 -15.03 27.88 -0.25
N GLY A 165 -13.83 28.49 -0.27
CA GLY A 165 -12.61 27.86 -0.79
C GLY A 165 -12.18 26.64 0.02
N ASP A 166 -12.27 26.71 1.35
CA ASP A 166 -11.87 25.63 2.26
C ASP A 166 -12.78 24.40 2.10
N ILE A 167 -14.07 24.62 1.84
CA ILE A 167 -15.03 23.53 1.58
C ILE A 167 -14.65 22.77 0.30
N ILE A 168 -14.35 23.49 -0.78
CA ILE A 168 -13.98 22.88 -2.08
C ILE A 168 -12.64 22.15 -1.98
N GLU A 169 -11.71 22.69 -1.22
CA GLU A 169 -10.42 22.05 -0.93
C GLU A 169 -10.63 20.75 -0.17
N ARG A 170 -11.39 20.76 0.94
CA ARG A 170 -11.69 19.56 1.74
C ARG A 170 -12.33 18.45 0.92
N ILE A 171 -13.33 18.79 0.09
CA ILE A 171 -13.97 17.82 -0.81
C ILE A 171 -12.94 17.14 -1.71
N SER A 172 -12.00 17.92 -2.22
CA SER A 172 -10.98 17.41 -3.13
C SER A 172 -9.96 16.52 -2.43
N VAL A 173 -9.49 16.94 -1.26
CA VAL A 173 -8.53 16.18 -0.43
C VAL A 173 -9.16 14.88 0.07
N ASP A 174 -10.38 14.93 0.60
CA ASP A 174 -11.07 13.76 1.14
C ASP A 174 -11.38 12.74 0.04
N THR A 175 -11.88 13.21 -1.11
CA THR A 175 -12.17 12.33 -2.25
C THR A 175 -10.89 11.71 -2.82
N PHE A 176 -9.79 12.48 -2.90
CA PHE A 176 -8.51 11.95 -3.34
C PHE A 176 -7.95 10.90 -2.38
N THR A 177 -8.07 11.14 -1.07
CA THR A 177 -7.65 10.19 -0.04
C THR A 177 -8.45 8.90 -0.13
N ILE A 178 -9.76 9.00 -0.36
CA ILE A 178 -10.65 7.85 -0.61
C ILE A 178 -10.24 7.10 -1.88
N GLN A 179 -9.93 7.82 -2.96
CA GLN A 179 -9.49 7.26 -4.23
C GLN A 179 -8.21 6.45 -4.10
N ASP A 180 -7.20 7.01 -3.41
CA ASP A 180 -5.93 6.34 -3.15
C ASP A 180 -6.13 5.08 -2.28
N ALA A 181 -6.96 5.20 -1.24
CA ALA A 181 -7.28 4.09 -0.35
C ALA A 181 -7.96 2.92 -1.09
N ILE A 182 -9.00 3.18 -1.89
CA ILE A 182 -9.75 2.14 -2.61
C ILE A 182 -8.92 1.55 -3.76
N GLY A 183 -8.18 2.39 -4.49
CA GLY A 183 -7.44 1.97 -5.67
C GLY A 183 -6.15 1.24 -5.31
N GLU A 184 -5.08 1.99 -5.08
CA GLU A 184 -3.74 1.42 -4.97
C GLU A 184 -3.56 0.61 -3.67
N LYS A 185 -4.03 1.14 -2.54
CA LYS A 185 -3.73 0.55 -1.23
C LYS A 185 -4.41 -0.81 -1.03
N VAL A 186 -5.66 -0.97 -1.44
CA VAL A 186 -6.38 -2.24 -1.31
C VAL A 186 -5.75 -3.31 -2.20
N GLY A 187 -5.46 -3.00 -3.47
CA GLY A 187 -4.79 -3.94 -4.37
C GLY A 187 -3.43 -4.37 -3.83
N ARG A 188 -2.65 -3.44 -3.28
CA ARG A 188 -1.35 -3.72 -2.67
C ARG A 188 -1.47 -4.55 -1.40
N PHE A 189 -2.46 -4.27 -0.55
CA PHE A 189 -2.72 -5.04 0.67
C PHE A 189 -3.06 -6.50 0.37
N ILE A 190 -3.88 -6.75 -0.66
CA ILE A 190 -4.25 -8.11 -1.08
C ILE A 190 -3.03 -8.85 -1.64
N GLN A 191 -2.21 -8.19 -2.46
CA GLN A 191 -0.96 -8.78 -2.95
C GLN A 191 0.00 -9.13 -1.81
N LEU A 192 0.21 -8.20 -0.86
CA LEU A 192 1.12 -8.42 0.26
C LEU A 192 0.63 -9.53 1.19
N SER A 193 -0.68 -9.58 1.48
CA SER A 193 -1.25 -10.67 2.29
C SER A 193 -1.12 -12.02 1.60
N ALA A 194 -1.43 -12.10 0.29
CA ALA A 194 -1.20 -13.30 -0.51
C ALA A 194 0.29 -13.69 -0.54
N SER A 195 1.19 -12.70 -0.62
CA SER A 195 2.61 -12.97 -0.56
C SER A 195 3.04 -13.53 0.79
N VAL A 196 2.59 -12.95 1.89
CA VAL A 196 2.91 -13.46 3.23
C VAL A 196 2.45 -14.92 3.36
N VAL A 197 1.21 -15.22 2.98
CA VAL A 197 0.66 -16.58 3.04
C VAL A 197 1.44 -17.54 2.12
N GLY A 198 1.70 -17.14 0.87
CA GLY A 198 2.46 -17.93 -0.10
C GLY A 198 3.90 -18.19 0.34
N GLY A 199 4.53 -17.21 0.97
CA GLY A 199 5.89 -17.33 1.51
C GLY A 199 5.98 -18.25 2.70
N PHE A 200 5.07 -18.12 3.66
CA PHE A 200 5.00 -19.05 4.80
C PHE A 200 4.77 -20.48 4.31
N ALA A 201 3.80 -20.70 3.41
CA ALA A 201 3.53 -22.02 2.85
C ALA A 201 4.74 -22.61 2.11
N SER A 202 5.41 -21.81 1.26
CA SER A 202 6.60 -22.25 0.52
C SER A 202 7.80 -22.54 1.42
N ALA A 203 7.96 -21.79 2.53
CA ALA A 203 9.06 -21.99 3.47
C ALA A 203 8.89 -23.32 4.24
N PHE A 204 7.70 -23.56 4.79
CA PHE A 204 7.40 -24.80 5.52
C PHE A 204 7.53 -26.05 4.65
N ASN A 205 7.17 -25.97 3.36
CA ASN A 205 7.31 -27.09 2.42
C ASN A 205 8.75 -27.52 2.16
N LYS A 206 9.70 -26.58 2.03
CA LYS A 206 11.11 -26.92 1.72
C LYS A 206 11.90 -27.38 2.94
N GLY A 207 11.57 -26.88 4.13
CA GLY A 207 12.25 -27.27 5.35
C GLY A 207 11.65 -26.63 6.58
N TRP A 208 10.97 -27.43 7.39
CA TRP A 208 10.38 -27.00 8.66
C TRP A 208 11.44 -26.46 9.65
N LEU A 209 12.59 -27.14 9.76
CA LEU A 209 13.61 -26.78 10.74
C LEU A 209 14.28 -25.43 10.42
N LEU A 210 14.64 -25.21 9.16
CA LEU A 210 15.25 -23.94 8.71
C LEU A 210 14.27 -22.78 8.82
N SER A 211 12.99 -23.02 8.50
CA SER A 211 11.94 -22.01 8.56
C SER A 211 11.66 -21.55 9.99
N LEU A 212 11.65 -22.47 10.97
CA LEU A 212 11.48 -22.10 12.39
C LEU A 212 12.62 -21.22 12.91
N VAL A 213 13.86 -21.50 12.50
CA VAL A 213 15.03 -20.69 12.90
C VAL A 213 14.89 -19.26 12.35
N LEU A 214 14.48 -19.12 11.08
CA LEU A 214 14.23 -17.81 10.47
C LEU A 214 13.01 -17.10 11.10
N LEU A 215 11.98 -17.84 11.49
CA LEU A 215 10.81 -17.27 12.16
C LEU A 215 11.17 -16.71 13.54
N SER A 216 12.09 -17.37 14.26
CA SER A 216 12.58 -16.89 15.56
C SER A 216 13.36 -15.58 15.47
N SER A 217 13.90 -15.20 14.31
CA SER A 217 14.62 -13.93 14.13
C SER A 217 13.70 -12.77 13.73
N ILE A 218 12.42 -13.02 13.41
CA ILE A 218 11.45 -11.96 13.05
C ILE A 218 11.13 -11.02 14.23
N PRO A 219 10.86 -11.48 15.47
CA PRO A 219 10.54 -10.59 16.60
C PRO A 219 11.62 -9.52 16.89
N PRO A 220 12.93 -9.85 16.98
CA PRO A 220 13.94 -8.82 17.21
C PRO A 220 14.06 -7.83 16.04
N LEU A 221 13.80 -8.27 14.80
CA LEU A 221 13.75 -7.37 13.64
C LEU A 221 12.59 -6.36 13.77
N ILE A 222 11.40 -6.82 14.16
CA ILE A 222 10.25 -5.93 14.39
C ILE A 222 10.54 -4.93 15.51
N LEU A 223 11.20 -5.36 16.58
CA LEU A 223 11.56 -4.47 17.69
C LEU A 223 12.49 -3.35 17.24
N THR A 224 13.58 -3.67 16.52
CA THR A 224 14.50 -2.64 16.03
C THR A 224 13.84 -1.71 15.02
N SER A 225 13.04 -2.24 14.08
CA SER A 225 12.30 -1.42 13.11
C SER A 225 11.26 -0.51 13.78
N SER A 226 10.60 -0.98 14.83
CA SER A 226 9.62 -0.16 15.56
C SER A 226 10.29 1.00 16.27
N VAL A 227 11.46 0.76 16.90
CA VAL A 227 12.22 1.80 17.59
C VAL A 227 12.69 2.88 16.61
N THR A 228 13.23 2.49 15.45
CA THR A 228 13.72 3.46 14.45
C THR A 228 12.62 4.29 13.81
N ILE A 229 11.37 3.80 13.76
CA ILE A 229 10.21 4.58 13.28
C ILE A 229 9.69 5.53 14.37
N ILE A 230 9.58 5.05 15.61
CA ILE A 230 8.92 5.79 16.70
C ILE A 230 9.81 6.93 17.23
N GLN A 231 11.12 6.73 17.30
CA GLN A 231 12.07 7.73 17.83
C GLN A 231 12.05 9.06 17.06
N PRO A 232 12.25 9.09 15.72
CA PRO A 232 12.21 10.34 14.97
C PRO A 232 10.82 10.96 14.96
N ALA A 233 9.74 10.16 14.94
CA ALA A 233 8.37 10.68 15.04
C ALA A 233 8.15 11.44 16.37
N LYS A 234 8.65 10.88 17.48
CA LYS A 234 8.62 11.55 18.79
C LYS A 234 9.51 12.79 18.86
N GLN A 235 10.66 12.78 18.18
CA GLN A 235 11.54 13.95 18.11
C GLN A 235 10.90 15.07 17.28
N ALA A 236 10.28 14.73 16.15
CA ALA A 236 9.57 15.68 15.30
C ALA A 236 8.40 16.34 16.05
N SER A 237 7.60 15.55 16.78
CA SER A 237 6.47 16.11 17.56
C SER A 237 6.94 17.02 18.70
N ARG A 238 8.03 16.65 19.40
CA ARG A 238 8.64 17.48 20.46
C ARG A 238 9.25 18.75 19.90
N GLY A 239 9.90 18.67 18.74
CA GLY A 239 10.42 19.83 18.02
C GLY A 239 9.30 20.80 17.67
N GLN A 240 8.23 20.30 17.02
CA GLN A 240 7.05 21.11 16.67
C GLN A 240 6.42 21.79 17.88
N ALA A 241 6.28 21.09 19.01
CA ALA A 241 5.75 21.66 20.25
C ALA A 241 6.63 22.79 20.82
N ALA A 242 7.96 22.67 20.73
CA ALA A 242 8.86 23.73 21.15
C ALA A 242 8.78 24.96 20.21
N TYR A 243 8.67 24.74 18.89
CA TYR A 243 8.48 25.81 17.92
C TYR A 243 7.16 26.55 18.10
N SER A 244 6.05 25.85 18.40
CA SER A 244 4.76 26.51 18.62
C SER A 244 4.75 27.39 19.88
N VAL A 245 5.44 26.97 20.95
CA VAL A 245 5.59 27.78 22.17
C VAL A 245 6.43 29.03 21.89
N ALA A 246 7.56 28.88 21.17
CA ALA A 246 8.41 30.02 20.81
C ALA A 246 7.72 31.01 19.85
N ALA A 247 6.81 30.54 18.99
CA ALA A 247 6.03 31.40 18.08
C ALA A 247 4.90 32.18 18.79
N THR A 248 4.57 31.83 20.03
CA THR A 248 3.50 32.47 20.81
C THR A 248 4.04 33.62 21.70
N VAL A 249 5.36 33.82 21.77
CA VAL A 249 6.05 34.86 22.56
C VAL A 249 6.50 36.01 21.66
#